data_AF-A0A445AG75-F1
#
_entry.id   AF-A0A445AG75-F1
#
_cell.length_a   1.000
_cell.length_b   1.000
_cell.length_c   1.000
_cell.angle_alpha   90.00
_cell.angle_beta   90.00
_cell.angle_gamma   90.00
#
_symmetry.space_group_name_H-M   'P 1'
#
loop_
_entity.id
_entity.type
_entity.pdbx_description
1 polymer ?
#
loop_
_entity_poly.entity_id
_entity_poly.type
_entity_poly.pdbx_seq_one_letter_code
_entity_poly.pdbx_strand_id
1 'polypeptide(L)'
;MVAIEKNREGILKMRVTHYDRQAIVFLVEELEPFEGWSQGSFRVRLVAGTCDCGLFQSLHYPCRHALAACAVVSIKWAPYVHPVYRQEVVFKVYEMEFPPIPDEAVWPE
;
A
#
# COMPACT_ATOMS: atom_id res chain seq x y z
N MET A 1 -1.45 -10.48 4.07
CA MET A 1 -0.85 -10.00 2.80
C MET A 1 0.66 -10.05 2.94
N VAL A 2 1.32 -10.98 2.27
CA VAL A 2 2.79 -11.21 2.38
C VAL A 2 3.59 -9.94 2.07
N ALA A 3 3.12 -9.10 1.14
CA ALA A 3 3.75 -7.84 0.80
C ALA A 3 3.81 -6.83 1.97
N ILE A 4 2.77 -6.78 2.81
CA ILE A 4 2.75 -5.89 3.97
C ILE A 4 3.73 -6.37 5.04
N GLU A 5 3.83 -7.68 5.26
CA GLU A 5 4.80 -8.26 6.20
C GLU A 5 6.23 -7.92 5.79
N LYS A 6 6.56 -8.09 4.50
CA LYS A 6 7.84 -7.68 3.94
C LYS A 6 8.11 -6.18 4.11
N ASN A 7 7.11 -5.34 3.88
CA ASN A 7 7.25 -3.89 4.08
C ASN A 7 7.54 -3.52 5.55
N ARG A 8 7.20 -4.37 6.53
CA ARG A 8 7.50 -4.13 7.96
C ARG A 8 8.96 -4.34 8.32
N GLU A 9 9.69 -5.18 7.61
CA GLU A 9 11.12 -5.43 7.85
C GLU A 9 11.96 -4.16 7.69
N GLY A 10 11.54 -3.25 6.81
CA GLY A 10 12.20 -1.96 6.57
C GLY A 10 11.90 -0.86 7.58
N ILE A 11 10.93 -1.03 8.49
CA ILE A 11 10.49 0.05 9.41
C ILE A 11 11.60 0.48 10.36
N LEU A 12 12.42 -0.46 10.83
CA LEU A 12 13.51 -0.18 11.78
C LEU A 12 14.61 0.72 11.19
N LYS A 13 14.62 0.89 9.87
CA LYS A 13 15.58 1.73 9.14
C LYS A 13 15.03 3.12 8.83
N MET A 14 13.94 3.51 9.47
CA MET A 14 13.24 4.77 9.20
C MET A 14 13.06 5.59 10.46
N ARG A 15 13.08 6.92 10.29
CA ARG A 15 12.82 7.88 11.36
C ARG A 15 11.75 8.87 10.92
N VAL A 16 10.66 8.96 11.67
CA VAL A 16 9.68 10.03 11.47
C VAL A 16 10.24 11.31 12.07
N THR A 17 10.44 12.35 11.26
CA THR A 17 10.99 13.64 11.70
C THR A 17 9.94 14.70 11.91
N HIS A 18 8.78 14.56 11.27
CA HIS A 18 7.66 15.48 11.42
C HIS A 18 6.33 14.73 11.40
N TYR A 19 5.37 15.23 12.17
CA TYR A 19 4.00 14.74 12.21
C TYR A 19 3.02 15.89 12.40
N ASP A 20 2.21 16.14 11.38
CA ASP A 20 1.01 16.97 11.46
C ASP A 20 -0.18 16.09 11.87
N ARG A 21 -0.65 16.31 13.10
CA ARG A 21 -1.79 15.59 13.70
C ARG A 21 -3.13 15.90 13.06
N GLN A 22 -3.33 17.11 12.55
CA GLN A 22 -4.63 17.52 12.00
C GLN A 22 -4.81 16.93 10.60
N ALA A 23 -3.77 17.00 9.78
CA ALA A 23 -3.80 16.46 8.41
C ALA A 23 -3.40 14.98 8.33
N ILE A 24 -2.88 14.39 9.42
CA ILE A 24 -2.32 13.03 9.46
C ILE A 24 -1.23 12.88 8.37
N VAL A 25 -0.28 13.81 8.40
CA VAL A 25 0.84 13.91 7.44
C VAL A 25 2.16 13.75 8.17
N PHE A 26 3.09 13.01 7.56
CA PHE A 26 4.37 12.67 8.15
C PHE A 26 5.51 12.97 7.19
N LEU A 27 6.68 13.32 7.74
CA LEU A 27 7.95 13.22 7.04
C LEU A 27 8.71 12.03 7.62
N VAL A 28 9.10 11.11 6.75
CA VAL A 28 9.77 9.85 7.10
C VAL A 28 11.12 9.84 6.43
N GLU A 29 12.18 9.82 7.23
CA GLU A 29 13.54 9.70 6.75
C GLU A 29 14.01 8.26 6.69
N GLU A 30 14.80 7.92 5.66
CA GLU A 30 15.50 6.64 5.57
C GLU A 30 16.92 6.81 6.13
N LEU A 31 17.29 5.93 7.06
CA LEU A 31 18.58 5.98 7.76
C LEU A 31 19.71 5.34 6.95
N GLU A 32 19.38 4.52 5.96
CA GLU A 32 20.32 3.90 5.04
C GLU A 32 19.85 4.16 3.60
N PRO A 33 20.74 4.51 2.66
CA PRO A 33 20.38 4.63 1.26
C PRO A 33 19.85 3.30 0.73
N PHE A 34 18.60 3.28 0.30
CA PHE A 34 18.05 2.14 -0.42
C PHE A 34 18.31 2.33 -1.93
N GLU A 35 18.95 1.34 -2.56
CA GLU A 35 19.12 1.27 -4.03
C GLU A 35 19.73 2.54 -4.68
N GLY A 36 20.68 3.20 -4.00
CA GLY A 36 21.47 4.29 -4.60
C GLY A 36 20.75 5.63 -4.73
N TRP A 37 19.59 5.81 -4.10
CA TRP A 37 18.90 7.10 -4.05
C TRP A 37 19.51 8.02 -2.99
N SER A 38 19.72 9.29 -3.35
CA SER A 38 20.30 10.33 -2.49
C SER A 38 19.29 11.04 -1.58
N GLN A 39 17.99 10.74 -1.72
CA GLN A 39 16.93 11.48 -1.07
C GLN A 39 16.29 10.66 0.06
N GLY A 40 16.76 10.93 1.28
CA GLY A 40 16.40 10.20 2.48
C GLY A 40 15.21 10.77 3.25
N SER A 41 14.22 11.44 2.61
CA SER A 41 13.01 11.94 3.28
C SER A 41 11.78 11.88 2.37
N PHE A 42 10.70 11.30 2.89
CA PHE A 42 9.47 11.02 2.16
C PHE A 42 8.25 11.55 2.91
N ARG A 43 7.40 12.29 2.22
CA ARG A 43 6.12 12.74 2.78
C ARG A 43 5.08 11.65 2.62
N VAL A 44 4.44 11.30 3.74
CA VAL A 44 3.32 10.36 3.79
C VAL A 44 2.06 11.13 4.16
N ARG A 45 0.97 10.95 3.41
CA ARG A 45 -0.36 11.46 3.74
C ARG A 45 -1.29 10.26 3.89
N LEU A 46 -1.53 9.82 5.13
CA LEU A 46 -2.26 8.56 5.36
C LEU A 46 -3.71 8.65 4.89
N VAL A 47 -4.39 9.76 5.17
CA VAL A 47 -5.81 9.97 4.78
C VAL A 47 -5.96 9.96 3.26
N ALA A 48 -5.02 10.57 2.54
CA ALA A 48 -5.04 10.61 1.09
C ALA A 48 -4.53 9.31 0.44
N GLY A 49 -3.96 8.37 1.22
CA GLY A 49 -3.36 7.16 0.66
C GLY A 49 -2.14 7.42 -0.22
N THR A 50 -1.35 8.47 0.08
CA THR A 50 -0.22 8.87 -0.78
C THR A 50 1.11 8.88 -0.03
N CYS A 51 2.18 8.56 -0.77
CA CYS A 51 3.56 8.73 -0.35
C CYS A 51 4.38 9.28 -1.53
N ASP A 52 5.40 10.07 -1.24
CA ASP A 52 6.35 10.58 -2.26
C ASP A 52 7.10 9.45 -2.99
N CYS A 53 7.19 8.24 -2.39
CA CYS A 53 7.75 7.07 -3.08
C CYS A 53 6.83 6.47 -4.15
N GLY A 54 5.60 6.98 -4.31
CA GLY A 54 4.61 6.53 -5.31
C GLY A 54 3.91 5.22 -4.97
N LEU A 55 4.58 4.28 -4.27
CA LEU A 55 4.07 2.93 -4.03
C LEU A 55 2.70 2.87 -3.35
N PHE A 56 2.42 3.76 -2.40
CA PHE A 56 1.13 3.78 -1.71
C PHE A 56 -0.04 4.08 -2.68
N GLN A 57 0.20 4.99 -3.62
CA GLN A 57 -0.78 5.41 -4.62
C GLN A 57 -1.01 4.27 -5.62
N SER A 58 0.08 3.69 -6.13
CA SER A 58 0.04 2.72 -7.22
C SER A 58 -0.43 1.34 -6.77
N LEU A 59 -0.09 0.94 -5.54
CA LEU A 59 -0.43 -0.38 -5.00
C LEU A 59 -1.69 -0.35 -4.15
N HIS A 60 -2.24 0.82 -3.85
CA HIS A 60 -3.48 0.97 -3.06
C HIS A 60 -3.43 0.31 -1.66
N TYR A 61 -2.23 0.14 -1.10
CA TYR A 61 -2.01 -0.26 0.29
C TYR A 61 -0.74 0.40 0.85
N PRO A 62 -0.59 0.48 2.19
CA PRO A 62 0.51 1.21 2.82
C PRO A 62 1.89 0.70 2.38
N CYS A 63 2.71 1.62 1.86
CA CYS A 63 4.13 1.36 1.63
C CYS A 63 4.93 1.31 2.94
N ARG A 64 6.22 0.97 2.87
CA ARG A 64 7.11 0.91 4.04
C ARG A 64 7.14 2.22 4.86
N HIS A 65 7.14 3.38 4.19
CA HIS A 65 7.09 4.69 4.86
C HIS A 65 5.76 4.92 5.58
N ALA A 66 4.65 4.55 4.95
CA ALA A 66 3.32 4.68 5.55
C ALA A 66 3.16 3.76 6.77
N LEU A 67 3.73 2.55 6.71
CA LEU A 67 3.76 1.63 7.85
C LEU A 67 4.64 2.16 8.99
N ALA A 68 5.80 2.74 8.68
CA ALA A 68 6.66 3.38 9.68
C ALA A 68 5.95 4.57 10.36
N ALA A 69 5.28 5.42 9.58
CA ALA A 69 4.43 6.49 10.11
C ALA A 69 3.34 5.95 11.05
N CYS A 70 2.60 4.93 10.62
CA CYS A 70 1.57 4.27 11.44
C CYS A 70 2.15 3.73 12.76
N ALA A 71 3.33 3.10 12.71
CA ALA A 71 3.97 2.51 13.88
C ALA A 71 4.37 3.57 14.91
N VAL A 72 4.94 4.71 14.48
CA VAL A 72 5.38 5.78 15.39
C VAL A 72 4.23 6.39 16.19
N VAL A 73 3.05 6.52 15.58
CA VAL A 73 1.87 7.09 16.26
C VAL A 73 0.86 6.05 16.71
N SER A 74 1.22 4.75 16.67
CA SER A 74 0.38 3.63 17.09
C SER A 74 -1.01 3.59 16.42
N ILE A 75 -1.11 4.04 15.16
CA ILE A 75 -2.34 3.96 14.37
C ILE A 75 -2.34 2.63 13.60
N LYS A 76 -3.50 1.98 13.50
CA LYS A 76 -3.66 0.76 12.71
C LYS A 76 -3.50 1.08 11.22
N TRP A 77 -2.69 0.29 10.51
CA TRP A 77 -2.49 0.44 9.06
C TRP A 77 -3.64 -0.14 8.22
N ALA A 78 -4.37 -1.13 8.76
CA ALA A 78 -5.39 -1.89 8.05
C ALA A 78 -6.51 -1.04 7.39
N PRO A 79 -7.00 0.04 8.01
CA PRO A 79 -8.00 0.92 7.38
C PRO A 79 -7.52 1.60 6.08
N TYR A 80 -6.21 1.69 5.87
CA TYR A 80 -5.62 2.33 4.69
C TYR A 80 -5.33 1.34 3.54
N VAL A 81 -5.73 0.08 3.68
CA VAL A 81 -5.74 -0.89 2.58
C VAL A 81 -7.02 -0.73 1.78
N HIS A 82 -6.90 -0.60 0.47
CA HIS A 82 -8.05 -0.45 -0.41
C HIS A 82 -8.99 -1.68 -0.34
N PRO A 83 -10.32 -1.48 -0.38
CA PRO A 83 -11.29 -2.57 -0.27
C PRO A 83 -11.15 -3.70 -1.29
N VAL A 84 -10.53 -3.45 -2.46
CA VAL A 84 -10.26 -4.48 -3.48
C VAL A 84 -9.45 -5.67 -2.94
N TYR A 85 -8.65 -5.45 -1.90
CA TYR A 85 -7.87 -6.51 -1.24
C TYR A 85 -8.62 -7.21 -0.12
N ARG A 86 -9.88 -6.83 0.15
CA ARG A 86 -10.70 -7.51 1.14
C ARG A 86 -11.27 -8.79 0.56
N GLN A 87 -11.31 -9.82 1.40
CA GLN A 87 -11.77 -11.13 1.02
C GLN A 87 -13.21 -11.10 0.49
N GLU A 88 -14.09 -10.27 1.08
CA GLU A 88 -15.46 -10.10 0.60
C GLU A 88 -15.53 -9.59 -0.85
N VAL A 89 -14.62 -8.70 -1.24
CA VAL A 89 -14.58 -8.14 -2.61
C VAL A 89 -14.00 -9.17 -3.58
N VAL A 90 -12.97 -9.91 -3.18
CA VAL A 90 -12.41 -11.00 -4.00
C VAL A 90 -13.46 -12.06 -4.29
N PHE A 91 -14.23 -12.51 -3.29
CA PHE A 91 -15.28 -13.50 -3.52
C PHE A 91 -16.36 -13.00 -4.49
N LYS A 92 -16.75 -11.73 -4.41
CA LYS A 92 -17.72 -11.14 -5.34
C LYS A 92 -17.21 -11.12 -6.79
N VAL A 93 -15.91 -10.96 -7.02
CA VAL A 93 -15.34 -11.02 -8.38
C VAL A 93 -15.49 -12.42 -8.97
N TYR A 94 -15.36 -13.46 -8.15
CA TYR A 94 -15.52 -14.86 -8.57
C TYR A 94 -16.95 -15.40 -8.46
N GLU A 95 -17.90 -14.61 -7.94
CA GLU A 95 -19.32 -14.98 -7.89
C GLU A 95 -19.94 -15.02 -9.29
N MET A 96 -19.35 -14.30 -10.25
CA MET A 96 -19.81 -14.32 -11.63
C MET A 96 -19.43 -15.66 -12.29
N GLU A 97 -20.44 -16.41 -12.70
CA GLU A 97 -20.25 -17.62 -13.50
C GLU A 97 -19.84 -17.23 -14.92
N PHE A 98 -18.66 -17.68 -15.35
CA PHE A 98 -18.30 -17.64 -16.76
C PHE A 98 -19.06 -18.77 -17.47
N PRO A 99 -19.84 -18.48 -18.52
CA PRO A 99 -20.41 -19.54 -19.33
C PRO A 99 -19.27 -20.39 -19.90
N PRO A 100 -19.47 -21.71 -20.08
CA PRO A 100 -18.48 -22.54 -20.74
C PRO A 100 -18.15 -21.96 -22.11
N ILE A 101 -16.87 -22.00 -22.47
CA ILE A 101 -16.43 -21.65 -23.83
C ILE A 101 -17.21 -22.59 -24.77
N PRO A 102 -18.00 -22.05 -25.71
CA PRO A 102 -18.80 -22.86 -26.60
C PRO A 102 -17.89 -23.61 -27.57
N ASP A 103 -18.40 -24.70 -28.17
CA ASP A 103 -17.64 -25.50 -29.13
C ASP A 103 -17.07 -24.63 -30.26
N GLU A 104 -15.87 -24.95 -30.73
CA GLU A 104 -15.20 -24.20 -31.81
C GLU A 104 -16.08 -24.14 -33.07
N ALA A 105 -16.94 -25.13 -33.30
CA ALA A 105 -17.89 -25.17 -34.41
C ALA A 105 -18.98 -24.09 -34.37
N VAL A 106 -19.18 -23.39 -33.25
CA VAL A 106 -20.17 -22.30 -33.13
C VAL A 106 -19.54 -20.91 -32.96
N TRP A 107 -18.24 -20.78 -33.21
CA TRP A 107 -17.56 -19.48 -33.17
C TRP A 107 -17.85 -18.67 -34.45
N PRO A 108 -18.03 -17.34 -34.36
CA PRO A 108 -18.21 -16.49 -35.54
C PRO A 108 -16.92 -16.38 -36.35
N GLU A 109 -17.05 -16.30 -37.69
CA GLU A 109 -15.95 -16.00 -38.62
C GLU A 109 -15.44 -14.55 -38.52
#